data_AF-A0AAV6V5F8-F1
#
_entry.id   AF-A0AAV6V5F8-F1
#
_cell.length_a   1.000
_cell.length_b   1.000
_cell.length_c   1.000
_cell.angle_alpha   90.00
_cell.angle_beta   90.00
_cell.angle_gamma   90.00
#
_symmetry.space_group_name_H-M   'P 1'
#
loop_
_entity.id
_entity.type
_entity.pdbx_description
1 polymer ?
#
loop_
_entity_poly.entity_id
_entity_poly.type
_entity_poly.pdbx_seq_one_letter_code
_entity_poly.pdbx_strand_id
1 'polypeptide(L)'
;MASAAVAQAQAQIQPENPKDKALQDYRKKLLEHKEIEGRLKEMREQIKEFNKLYEKSENDLKALQSVGQIVGEVLKQLTEEKFIVKATNGPRYVVGCRRQLDKTKLKSGTRVALDMTTLTIMRYLPREVDPLVYNMSHEDPGDITYNMIGGLGEQIRELREVLILKAIHRCSMSKLKNYV
;
A
#
# COMPACT_ATOMS: atom_id res chain seq x y z
N MET A 1 69.80 21.42 39.56
CA MET A 1 68.75 22.28 38.96
C MET A 1 67.87 21.39 38.08
N ALA A 2 67.19 20.38 38.65
CA ALA A 2 65.84 20.45 39.27
C ALA A 2 64.71 20.56 38.23
N SER A 3 64.16 19.41 37.80
CA SER A 3 62.73 19.17 37.46
C SER A 3 62.53 17.90 36.59
N ALA A 4 62.83 16.74 37.15
CA ALA A 4 62.45 15.44 36.58
C ALA A 4 61.96 14.54 37.72
N ALA A 5 60.78 14.86 38.28
CA ALA A 5 60.15 14.04 39.32
C ALA A 5 58.68 14.43 39.51
N VAL A 6 57.85 14.28 38.47
CA VAL A 6 56.40 14.15 38.64
C VAL A 6 55.96 12.89 37.92
N ALA A 7 56.52 11.75 38.35
CA ALA A 7 55.94 10.46 38.07
C ALA A 7 54.79 10.27 39.06
N GLN A 8 53.59 10.23 38.50
CA GLN A 8 52.32 10.14 39.19
C GLN A 8 52.33 8.97 40.18
N ALA A 9 52.19 9.30 41.46
CA ALA A 9 51.90 8.37 42.53
C ALA A 9 50.52 7.75 42.27
N GLN A 10 50.49 6.56 41.67
CA GLN A 10 49.33 5.68 41.76
C GLN A 10 49.30 5.13 43.19
N ALA A 11 48.57 5.82 44.06
CA ALA A 11 48.21 5.31 45.37
C ALA A 11 47.36 4.06 45.20
N GLN A 12 47.99 2.88 45.31
CA GLN A 12 47.30 1.63 45.56
C GLN A 12 46.78 1.67 47.00
N ILE A 13 45.55 2.15 47.17
CA ILE A 13 44.81 2.03 48.42
C ILE A 13 44.44 0.55 48.56
N GLN A 14 45.22 -0.21 49.33
CA GLN A 14 44.80 -1.53 49.78
C GLN A 14 43.59 -1.33 50.71
N PRO A 15 42.45 -2.00 50.49
CA PRO A 15 41.32 -1.88 51.37
C PRO A 15 41.67 -2.55 52.71
N GLU A 16 41.97 -1.74 53.73
CA GLU A 16 42.33 -2.23 55.07
C GLU A 16 41.13 -2.84 55.83
N ASN A 17 39.97 -3.00 55.18
CA ASN A 17 38.83 -3.76 55.69
C ASN A 17 38.31 -4.79 54.68
N PRO A 18 38.01 -6.04 55.10
CA PRO A 18 37.45 -7.08 54.23
C PRO A 18 36.10 -6.67 53.61
N LYS A 19 35.37 -5.76 54.26
CA LYS A 19 34.13 -5.16 53.76
C LYS A 19 34.34 -4.29 52.52
N ASP A 20 35.42 -3.51 52.48
CA ASP A 20 35.71 -2.60 51.36
C ASP A 20 36.16 -3.38 50.12
N LYS A 21 36.88 -4.50 50.32
CA LYS A 21 37.24 -5.44 49.25
C LYS A 21 36.00 -6.10 48.64
N ALA A 22 35.07 -6.58 49.47
CA ALA A 22 33.81 -7.15 49.02
C ALA A 22 32.94 -6.14 48.24
N LEU A 23 32.91 -4.87 48.68
CA LEU A 23 32.22 -3.79 47.99
C LEU A 23 32.85 -3.47 46.63
N GLN A 24 34.18 -3.49 46.52
CA GLN A 24 34.87 -3.31 45.24
C GLN A 24 34.56 -4.44 44.25
N ASP A 25 34.54 -5.69 44.69
CA ASP A 25 34.22 -6.84 43.84
C ASP A 25 32.75 -6.79 43.38
N TYR A 26 31.82 -6.38 44.25
CA TYR A 26 30.43 -6.15 43.88
C TYR A 26 30.29 -5.05 42.83
N ARG A 27 31.05 -3.96 42.99
CA ARG A 27 31.06 -2.83 42.06
C ARG A 27 31.60 -3.21 40.68
N LYS A 28 32.62 -4.08 40.62
CA LYS A 28 33.13 -4.65 39.36
C LYS A 28 32.07 -5.49 38.64
N LYS A 29 31.39 -6.40 39.35
CA LYS A 29 30.31 -7.21 38.78
C LYS A 29 29.16 -6.36 38.25
N LEU A 30 28.77 -5.29 38.95
CA LEU A 30 27.74 -4.36 38.46
C LEU A 30 28.16 -3.66 37.16
N LEU A 31 29.45 -3.35 37.01
CA LEU A 31 30.00 -2.74 35.81
C LEU A 31 29.98 -3.72 34.63
N GLU A 32 30.37 -4.98 34.86
CA GLU A 32 30.28 -6.07 33.88
C GLU A 32 28.83 -6.33 33.43
N HIS A 33 27.89 -6.39 34.38
CA HIS A 33 26.46 -6.53 34.05
C HIS A 33 25.96 -5.39 33.15
N LYS A 34 26.36 -4.14 33.45
CA LYS A 34 25.98 -2.97 32.64
C LYS A 34 26.55 -3.02 31.23
N GLU A 35 27.78 -3.50 31.06
CA GLU A 35 28.39 -3.69 29.73
C GLU A 35 27.68 -4.78 28.92
N ILE A 36 27.34 -5.90 29.55
CA ILE A 36 26.62 -7.00 28.90
C ILE A 36 25.20 -6.57 28.52
N GLU A 37 24.49 -5.83 29.37
CA GLU A 37 23.18 -5.27 29.04
C GLU A 37 23.24 -4.33 27.84
N GLY A 38 24.28 -3.48 27.75
CA GLY A 38 24.53 -2.62 26.59
C GLY A 38 24.66 -3.43 25.30
N ARG A 39 25.55 -4.43 25.29
CA ARG A 39 25.76 -5.31 24.12
C ARG A 39 24.49 -6.09 23.75
N LEU A 40 23.74 -6.58 24.74
CA LEU A 40 22.47 -7.28 24.51
C LEU A 40 21.43 -6.37 23.85
N LYS A 41 21.38 -5.09 24.23
CA LYS A 41 20.46 -4.13 23.63
C LYS A 41 20.84 -3.82 22.18
N GLU A 42 22.12 -3.55 21.92
CA GLU A 42 22.63 -3.31 20.57
C GLU A 42 22.37 -4.52 19.65
N MET A 43 22.67 -5.73 20.12
CA MET A 43 22.45 -6.95 19.34
C MET A 43 20.96 -7.22 19.09
N ARG A 44 20.08 -6.89 20.04
CA ARG A 44 18.61 -6.97 19.83
C ARG A 44 18.12 -5.95 18.80
N GLU A 45 18.69 -4.76 18.78
CA GLU A 45 18.36 -3.73 17.77
C GLU A 45 18.82 -4.18 16.38
N GLN A 46 20.05 -4.69 16.27
CA GLN A 46 20.57 -5.26 15.02
C GLN A 46 19.71 -6.41 14.51
N ILE A 47 19.29 -7.35 15.37
CA ILE A 47 18.40 -8.45 14.97
C ILE A 47 17.09 -7.92 14.39
N LYS A 48 16.49 -6.87 14.99
CA LYS A 48 15.26 -6.26 14.46
C LYS A 48 15.48 -5.60 13.10
N GLU A 49 16.61 -4.94 12.90
CA GLU A 49 16.98 -4.34 11.61
C GLU A 49 17.19 -5.40 10.54
N PHE A 50 17.96 -6.44 10.84
CA PHE A 50 18.20 -7.54 9.91
C PHE A 50 16.93 -8.33 9.60
N ASN A 51 16.04 -8.55 10.56
CA ASN A 51 14.75 -9.19 10.28
C ASN A 51 13.89 -8.35 9.32
N LYS A 52 13.85 -7.02 9.48
CA LYS A 52 13.13 -6.15 8.53
C LYS A 52 13.74 -6.22 7.12
N LEU A 53 15.07 -6.26 7.02
CA LEU A 53 15.75 -6.38 5.73
C LEU A 53 15.50 -7.75 5.10
N TYR A 54 15.54 -8.81 5.90
CA TYR A 54 15.23 -10.16 5.48
C TYR A 54 13.80 -10.26 4.94
N GLU A 55 12.81 -9.78 5.69
CA GLU A 55 11.41 -9.75 5.25
C GLU A 55 11.22 -8.98 3.94
N LYS A 56 11.90 -7.83 3.77
CA LYS A 56 11.89 -7.09 2.51
C LYS A 56 12.46 -7.93 1.36
N SER A 57 13.64 -8.51 1.56
CA SER A 57 14.28 -9.34 0.53
C SER A 57 13.48 -10.59 0.18
N GLU A 58 12.78 -11.19 1.15
CA GLU A 58 11.92 -12.33 0.94
C GLU A 58 10.65 -11.93 0.16
N ASN A 59 10.08 -10.77 0.46
CA ASN A 59 8.95 -10.21 -0.30
C ASN A 59 9.34 -9.88 -1.75
N ASP A 60 10.52 -9.33 -1.96
CA ASP A 60 11.04 -9.05 -3.31
C ASP A 60 11.22 -10.35 -4.10
N LEU A 61 11.74 -11.40 -3.46
CA LEU A 61 11.88 -12.72 -4.09
C LEU A 61 10.51 -13.35 -4.43
N LYS A 62 9.52 -13.23 -3.55
CA LYS A 62 8.14 -13.67 -3.82
C LYS A 62 7.50 -12.87 -4.95
N ALA A 63 7.77 -11.57 -5.04
CA ALA A 63 7.27 -10.72 -6.12
C ALA A 63 7.83 -11.15 -7.48
N LEU A 64 9.11 -11.55 -7.55
CA LEU A 64 9.74 -12.04 -8.79
C LEU A 64 9.15 -13.36 -9.30
N GLN A 65 8.64 -14.22 -8.42
CA GLN A 65 7.97 -15.46 -8.82
C GLN A 65 6.57 -15.21 -9.42
N SER A 66 6.00 -14.04 -9.23
CA SER A 66 4.69 -13.72 -9.79
C SER A 66 4.77 -13.53 -11.29
N VAL A 67 3.97 -14.29 -12.03
CA VAL A 67 3.88 -14.17 -13.49
C VAL A 67 2.85 -13.12 -13.88
N GLY A 68 3.17 -12.34 -14.92
CA GLY A 68 2.25 -11.37 -15.49
C GLY A 68 1.01 -12.03 -16.09
N GLN A 69 -0.12 -11.35 -16.02
CA GLN A 69 -1.37 -11.76 -16.66
C GLN A 69 -1.71 -10.80 -17.80
N ILE A 70 -2.21 -11.33 -18.90
CA ILE A 70 -2.62 -10.53 -20.06
C ILE A 70 -4.02 -9.99 -19.80
N VAL A 71 -4.22 -8.69 -19.97
CA VAL A 71 -5.56 -8.10 -19.89
C VAL A 71 -6.30 -8.33 -21.21
N GLY A 72 -7.58 -8.69 -21.11
CA GLY A 72 -8.46 -8.84 -22.24
C GLY A 72 -9.89 -8.42 -21.92
N GLU A 73 -10.71 -8.35 -22.95
CA GLU A 73 -12.14 -8.05 -22.86
C GLU A 73 -12.95 -9.24 -23.37
N VAL A 74 -13.97 -9.64 -22.59
CA VAL A 74 -14.91 -10.69 -23.01
C VAL A 74 -15.84 -10.11 -24.05
N LEU A 75 -15.85 -10.67 -25.25
CA LEU A 75 -16.78 -10.29 -26.31
C LEU A 75 -18.11 -11.02 -26.15
N LYS A 76 -18.07 -12.34 -26.17
CA LYS A 76 -19.26 -13.19 -26.17
C LYS A 76 -18.97 -14.54 -25.52
N GLN A 77 -19.93 -15.04 -24.74
CA GLN A 77 -19.92 -16.41 -24.25
C GLN A 77 -20.39 -17.36 -25.37
N LEU A 78 -19.60 -18.39 -25.67
CA LEU A 78 -19.96 -19.38 -26.68
C LEU A 78 -20.64 -20.59 -26.03
N THR A 79 -20.03 -21.11 -24.97
CA THR A 79 -20.56 -22.21 -24.15
C THR A 79 -20.34 -21.87 -22.67
N GLU A 80 -20.82 -22.70 -21.76
CA GLU A 80 -20.61 -22.48 -20.33
C GLU A 80 -19.13 -22.45 -19.90
N GLU A 81 -18.24 -23.07 -20.68
CA GLU A 81 -16.81 -23.17 -20.36
C GLU A 81 -15.92 -22.36 -21.30
N LYS A 82 -16.38 -22.10 -22.53
CA LYS A 82 -15.62 -21.39 -23.56
C LYS A 82 -16.16 -19.98 -23.80
N PHE A 83 -15.26 -19.01 -23.76
CA PHE A 83 -15.53 -17.59 -23.96
C PHE A 83 -14.68 -17.05 -25.10
N ILE A 84 -15.20 -16.09 -25.85
CA ILE A 84 -14.43 -15.35 -26.84
C ILE A 84 -13.89 -14.10 -26.16
N VAL A 85 -12.57 -13.97 -26.11
CA VAL A 85 -11.89 -12.81 -25.56
C VAL A 85 -11.09 -12.10 -26.64
N LYS A 86 -11.08 -10.77 -26.57
CA LYS A 86 -10.16 -9.92 -27.33
C LYS A 86 -9.01 -9.57 -26.40
N ALA A 87 -7.80 -10.00 -26.75
CA ALA A 87 -6.61 -9.55 -26.04
C ALA A 87 -6.37 -8.07 -26.33
N THR A 88 -5.72 -7.34 -25.42
CA THR A 88 -5.28 -5.96 -25.68
C THR A 88 -4.45 -5.85 -26.96
N ASN A 89 -3.72 -6.91 -27.30
CA ASN A 89 -2.89 -7.00 -28.51
C ASN A 89 -3.70 -7.07 -29.83
N GLY A 90 -5.03 -7.27 -29.79
CA GLY A 90 -5.90 -7.29 -30.97
C GLY A 90 -6.49 -8.66 -31.37
N PRO A 91 -5.74 -9.78 -31.30
CA PRO A 91 -6.27 -11.10 -31.64
C PRO A 91 -7.45 -11.53 -30.77
N ARG A 92 -8.32 -12.35 -31.36
CA ARG A 92 -9.46 -12.98 -30.69
C ARG A 92 -9.16 -14.43 -30.41
N TYR A 93 -9.30 -14.82 -29.15
CA TYR A 93 -9.06 -16.19 -28.71
C TYR A 93 -10.35 -16.81 -28.18
N VAL A 94 -10.47 -18.13 -28.35
CA VAL A 94 -11.45 -18.93 -27.63
C VAL A 94 -10.74 -19.49 -26.40
N VAL A 95 -11.16 -19.04 -25.23
CA VAL A 95 -10.48 -19.32 -23.97
C VAL A 95 -11.38 -20.07 -23.01
N GLY A 96 -10.77 -20.91 -22.18
CA GLY A 96 -11.43 -21.61 -21.10
C GLY A 96 -11.54 -20.75 -19.84
N CYS A 97 -12.59 -20.98 -19.06
CA CYS A 97 -12.74 -20.42 -17.73
C CYS A 97 -12.26 -21.38 -16.63
N ARG A 98 -11.61 -20.82 -15.61
CA ARG A 98 -11.34 -21.55 -14.36
C ARG A 98 -12.65 -21.86 -13.63
N ARG A 99 -12.81 -23.09 -13.11
CA ARG A 99 -14.04 -23.58 -12.47
C ARG A 99 -14.46 -22.82 -11.20
N GLN A 100 -13.51 -22.19 -10.51
CA GLN A 100 -13.74 -21.44 -9.28
C GLN A 100 -14.29 -20.03 -9.50
N LEU A 101 -14.44 -19.59 -10.76
CA LEU A 101 -14.84 -18.23 -11.08
C LEU A 101 -16.34 -18.13 -11.39
N ASP A 102 -16.97 -17.06 -10.90
CA ASP A 102 -18.40 -16.81 -11.11
C ASP A 102 -18.69 -16.46 -12.58
N LYS A 103 -19.30 -17.40 -13.30
CA LYS A 103 -19.67 -17.22 -14.72
C LYS A 103 -20.70 -16.11 -14.95
N THR A 104 -21.52 -15.78 -13.95
CA THR A 104 -22.56 -14.73 -14.01
C THR A 104 -21.98 -13.32 -14.12
N LYS A 105 -20.77 -13.11 -13.61
CA LYS A 105 -20.05 -11.84 -13.68
C LYS A 105 -19.35 -11.63 -15.01
N LEU A 106 -19.09 -12.70 -15.77
CA LEU A 106 -18.48 -12.65 -17.10
C LEU A 106 -19.50 -12.26 -18.17
N LYS A 107 -19.92 -10.99 -18.13
CA LYS A 107 -20.76 -10.41 -19.18
C LYS A 107 -19.89 -9.90 -20.33
N SER A 108 -20.48 -9.83 -21.53
CA SER A 108 -19.87 -9.13 -22.66
C SER A 108 -19.47 -7.70 -22.27
N GLY A 109 -18.25 -7.30 -22.59
CA GLY A 109 -17.66 -6.01 -22.23
C GLY A 109 -17.02 -5.97 -20.83
N THR A 110 -16.90 -7.11 -20.17
CA THR A 110 -16.16 -7.23 -18.90
C THR A 110 -14.68 -7.44 -19.18
N ARG A 111 -13.81 -6.73 -18.45
CA ARG A 111 -12.36 -6.98 -18.48
C ARG A 111 -12.02 -8.22 -17.67
N VAL A 112 -11.11 -9.02 -18.20
CA VAL A 112 -10.63 -10.26 -17.60
C VAL A 112 -9.12 -10.32 -17.67
N ALA A 113 -8.52 -11.00 -16.70
CA ALA A 113 -7.11 -11.34 -16.71
C ALA A 113 -6.96 -12.77 -17.25
N LEU A 114 -6.13 -12.89 -18.28
CA LEU A 114 -5.76 -14.14 -18.93
C LEU A 114 -4.37 -14.57 -18.46
N ASP A 115 -4.18 -15.87 -18.31
CA ASP A 115 -2.87 -16.43 -18.09
C ASP A 115 -1.97 -16.30 -19.33
N MET A 116 -0.68 -16.00 -19.15
CA MET A 116 0.23 -15.75 -20.27
C MET A 116 0.51 -17.02 -21.09
N THR A 117 0.55 -18.18 -20.43
CA THR A 117 0.91 -19.46 -21.07
C THR A 117 -0.30 -20.17 -21.69
N THR A 118 -1.40 -20.25 -20.95
CA THR A 118 -2.58 -21.04 -21.34
C THR A 118 -3.73 -20.20 -21.90
N LEU A 119 -3.64 -18.87 -21.81
CA LEU A 119 -4.71 -17.93 -22.18
C LEU A 119 -6.04 -18.25 -21.46
N THR A 120 -6.01 -18.83 -20.27
CA THR A 120 -7.23 -19.13 -19.50
C THR A 120 -7.68 -17.93 -18.66
N ILE A 121 -9.00 -17.77 -18.46
CA ILE A 121 -9.54 -16.70 -17.62
C ILE A 121 -9.26 -17.01 -16.15
N MET A 122 -8.39 -16.20 -15.54
CA MET A 122 -7.98 -16.32 -14.15
C MET A 122 -8.89 -15.55 -13.19
N ARG A 123 -9.13 -14.26 -13.48
CA ARG A 123 -9.98 -13.36 -12.68
C ARG A 123 -10.69 -12.33 -13.56
N TYR A 124 -11.83 -11.82 -13.10
CA TYR A 124 -12.44 -10.63 -13.67
C TYR A 124 -11.78 -9.38 -13.08
N LEU A 125 -11.72 -8.30 -13.86
CA LEU A 125 -11.12 -7.04 -13.47
C LEU A 125 -12.17 -5.92 -13.55
N PRO A 126 -12.21 -5.00 -12.57
CA PRO A 126 -13.06 -3.81 -12.68
C PRO A 126 -12.69 -2.97 -13.89
N ARG A 127 -13.61 -2.08 -14.28
CA ARG A 127 -13.33 -1.08 -15.32
C ARG A 127 -12.25 -0.14 -14.82
N GLU A 128 -11.23 0.06 -15.65
CA GLU A 128 -10.18 1.05 -15.40
C GLU A 128 -10.61 2.37 -16.04
N VAL A 129 -10.31 3.46 -15.37
CA VAL A 129 -10.46 4.81 -15.91
C VAL A 129 -9.10 5.28 -16.41
N ASP A 130 -9.10 6.03 -17.50
CA ASP A 130 -7.87 6.62 -18.05
C ASP A 130 -7.22 7.55 -17.01
N PRO A 131 -5.89 7.50 -16.80
CA PRO A 131 -5.20 8.43 -15.91
C PRO A 131 -5.46 9.90 -16.24
N LEU A 132 -5.68 10.27 -17.51
CA LEU A 132 -6.03 11.64 -17.88
C LEU A 132 -7.38 12.05 -17.28
N VAL A 133 -8.37 11.17 -17.36
CA VAL A 133 -9.71 11.39 -16.78
C VAL A 133 -9.64 11.35 -15.26
N TYR A 134 -8.82 10.46 -14.69
CA TYR A 134 -8.58 10.40 -13.26
C TYR A 134 -7.97 11.72 -12.74
N ASN A 135 -6.99 12.27 -13.45
CA ASN A 135 -6.38 13.54 -13.07
C ASN A 135 -7.40 14.68 -13.16
N MET A 136 -8.22 14.71 -14.20
CA MET A 136 -9.30 15.70 -14.34
C MET A 136 -10.34 15.63 -13.20
N SER A 137 -10.56 14.46 -12.61
CA SER A 137 -11.53 14.33 -11.51
C SER A 137 -10.95 14.60 -10.13
N HIS A 138 -9.63 14.50 -9.97
CA HIS A 138 -8.93 14.71 -8.68
C HIS A 138 -8.31 16.09 -8.57
N GLU A 139 -8.26 16.84 -9.66
CA GLU A 139 -7.84 18.23 -9.62
C GLU A 139 -8.96 19.07 -9.01
N ASP A 140 -8.82 19.35 -7.71
CA ASP A 140 -9.71 20.26 -6.98
C ASP A 140 -9.14 21.69 -7.01
N PRO A 141 -9.68 22.62 -7.81
CA PRO A 141 -9.17 24.00 -7.94
C PRO A 141 -9.44 24.90 -6.71
N GLY A 142 -9.77 24.32 -5.55
CA GLY A 142 -10.09 25.03 -4.31
C GLY A 142 -11.55 25.44 -4.18
N ASP A 143 -11.96 25.76 -2.95
CA ASP A 143 -13.35 26.06 -2.60
C ASP A 143 -13.68 27.54 -2.84
N ILE A 144 -14.19 27.86 -4.04
CA ILE A 144 -14.71 29.19 -4.37
C ILE A 144 -16.22 29.21 -4.14
N THR A 145 -16.70 30.16 -3.35
CA THR A 145 -18.14 30.32 -3.09
C THR A 145 -18.81 31.21 -4.14
N TYR A 146 -20.06 30.90 -4.48
CA TYR A 146 -20.84 31.69 -5.46
C TYR A 146 -21.01 33.18 -5.07
N ASN A 147 -20.86 33.51 -3.79
CA ASN A 147 -20.96 34.88 -3.29
C ASN A 147 -19.74 35.73 -3.67
N MET A 148 -18.61 35.11 -4.02
CA MET A 148 -17.40 35.81 -4.49
C MET A 148 -17.53 36.31 -5.94
N ILE A 149 -18.54 35.85 -6.68
CA ILE A 149 -18.79 36.22 -8.08
C ILE A 149 -19.91 37.27 -8.12
N GLY A 150 -19.58 38.50 -8.52
CA GLY A 150 -20.54 39.63 -8.63
C GLY A 150 -21.06 39.86 -10.05
N GLY A 151 -22.26 40.43 -10.17
CA GLY A 151 -22.81 40.96 -11.44
C GLY A 151 -23.43 39.93 -12.41
N LEU A 152 -23.38 38.63 -12.11
CA LEU A 152 -23.85 37.53 -12.97
C LEU A 152 -25.01 36.71 -12.35
N GLY A 153 -25.90 37.36 -11.60
CA GLY A 153 -26.93 36.69 -10.81
C GLY A 153 -27.96 35.89 -11.63
N GLU A 154 -28.33 36.40 -12.81
CA GLU A 154 -29.31 35.75 -13.69
C GLU A 154 -28.74 34.46 -14.29
N GLN A 155 -27.50 34.49 -14.78
CA GLN A 155 -26.81 33.33 -15.34
C GLN A 155 -26.58 32.24 -14.29
N ILE A 156 -26.25 32.62 -13.05
CA ILE A 156 -26.11 31.66 -11.94
C ILE A 156 -27.44 30.94 -11.66
N ARG A 157 -28.58 31.63 -11.78
CA ARG A 157 -29.91 31.03 -11.59
C ARG A 157 -30.23 30.01 -12.68
N GLU A 158 -29.99 30.36 -13.95
CA GLU A 158 -30.21 29.45 -15.09
C GLU A 158 -29.36 28.17 -14.96
N LEU A 159 -28.09 28.31 -14.58
CA LEU A 159 -27.17 27.18 -14.42
C LEU A 159 -27.60 26.24 -13.28
N ARG A 160 -28.13 26.80 -12.17
CA ARG A 160 -28.69 26.01 -11.06
C ARG A 160 -29.95 25.24 -11.46
N GLU A 161 -30.83 25.82 -12.26
CA GLU A 161 -32.03 25.13 -12.75
C GLU A 161 -31.68 23.96 -13.69
N VAL A 162 -30.63 24.09 -14.50
CA VAL A 162 -30.23 22.98 -15.38
C VAL A 162 -29.51 21.87 -14.63
N LEU A 163 -28.58 22.19 -13.72
CA LEU A 163 -27.79 21.15 -13.03
C LEU A 163 -28.52 20.57 -11.81
N ILE A 164 -28.93 21.41 -10.88
CA ILE A 164 -29.43 20.97 -9.56
C ILE A 164 -30.87 20.48 -9.68
N LEU A 165 -31.75 21.25 -10.34
CA LEU A 165 -33.16 20.88 -10.44
C LEU A 165 -33.36 19.63 -11.31
N LYS A 166 -32.62 19.47 -12.43
CA LYS A 166 -32.68 18.23 -13.22
C LYS A 166 -32.15 17.02 -12.47
N ALA A 167 -31.11 17.16 -11.65
CA ALA A 167 -30.59 16.05 -10.85
C ALA A 167 -31.60 15.61 -9.76
N ILE A 168 -32.16 16.56 -9.02
CA ILE A 168 -33.13 16.28 -7.94
C ILE A 168 -34.44 15.72 -8.51
N HIS A 169 -34.99 16.33 -9.56
CA HIS A 169 -36.26 15.90 -10.14
C HIS A 169 -36.13 14.55 -10.86
N ARG A 170 -34.95 14.20 -11.38
CA ARG A 170 -34.70 12.85 -11.90
C ARG A 170 -34.74 11.80 -10.78
N CYS A 171 -34.34 12.16 -9.56
CA CYS A 171 -34.41 11.28 -8.37
C CYS A 171 -35.86 11.09 -7.88
N SER A 172 -36.71 12.12 -7.90
CA SER A 172 -38.13 11.98 -7.54
C SER A 172 -38.93 11.22 -8.60
N MET A 173 -38.72 11.49 -9.89
CA MET A 173 -39.42 10.80 -10.99
C MET A 173 -39.02 9.32 -11.12
N SER A 174 -37.78 8.96 -10.80
CA SER A 174 -37.35 7.56 -10.75
C SER A 174 -37.90 6.81 -9.52
N LYS A 175 -38.12 7.49 -8.39
CA LYS A 175 -38.85 6.93 -7.25
C LYS A 175 -40.33 6.70 -7.55
N LEU A 176 -41.00 7.62 -8.25
CA LEU A 176 -42.40 7.45 -8.66
C LEU A 176 -42.60 6.32 -9.69
N LYS A 177 -41.64 6.11 -10.60
CA LYS A 177 -41.69 5.00 -11.59
C LYS A 177 -41.38 3.61 -11.02
N ASN A 178 -40.76 3.50 -9.85
CA ASN A 178 -40.56 2.22 -9.15
C ASN A 178 -41.67 1.91 -8.14
N TYR A 179 -42.64 2.82 -7.97
CA TYR A 179 -43.77 2.68 -7.04
C TYR A 179 -45.09 2.33 -7.74
N VAL A 180 -45.06 2.17 -9.07
CA VAL A 180 -46.12 1.60 -9.93
C VAL A 180 -45.54 0.39 -10.63
#